data_AF-A0A484MFB7-F1
#
_entry.id   AF-A0A484MFB7-F1
#
_cell.length_a   1.000
_cell.length_b   1.000
_cell.length_c   1.000
_cell.angle_alpha   90.00
_cell.angle_beta   90.00
_cell.angle_gamma   90.00
#
_symmetry.space_group_name_H-M   'P 1'
#
loop_
_entity.id
_entity.type
_entity.pdbx_description
1 polymer ?
#
loop_
_entity_poly.entity_id
_entity_poly.type
_entity_poly.pdbx_seq_one_letter_code
_entity_poly.pdbx_strand_id
1 'polypeptide(L)'
;MNKMFRDNIEFLFDRFESQDICAIVELDKLLEILQHAHEYLSKDLILDSFNMMLNEMQENVSLVSYSSRLASQIWTEMQNDFLPNFILCNTTQRFVRSSRVPSVSVQKPSIPYAKPNFYCGNPDLNSAYQNFARLYCGFFGIPHMYSIVKLLGSRSLPWLIRALLDHVSNKITTIEPMIIGLQEALPKSIGLLPFDGGVAGCMRYAKDILNCWQSKSELKAKILCGIKEIGSVLYCMGLLDIVLVSLPSRLVF
;
A
#
# COMPACT_ATOMS: atom_id res chain seq x y z
N MET A 1 20.15 24.71 14.09
CA MET A 1 20.07 23.97 12.82
C MET A 1 19.42 22.60 12.99
N ASN A 2 19.82 21.79 13.99
CA ASN A 2 19.17 20.52 14.35
C ASN A 2 17.63 20.58 14.46
N LYS A 3 17.07 21.64 15.09
CA LYS A 3 15.62 21.85 15.16
C LYS A 3 14.98 22.00 13.77
N MET A 4 15.60 22.74 12.86
CA MET A 4 15.07 22.93 11.50
C MET A 4 15.00 21.62 10.72
N PHE A 5 15.99 20.73 10.88
CA PHE A 5 15.95 19.40 10.27
C PHE A 5 14.81 18.54 10.82
N ARG A 6 14.58 18.55 12.14
CA ARG A 6 13.45 17.86 12.76
C ARG A 6 12.11 18.42 12.28
N ASP A 7 11.94 19.74 12.30
CA ASP A 7 10.74 20.42 11.79
C ASP A 7 10.50 20.09 10.29
N ASN A 8 11.57 19.95 9.50
CA ASN A 8 11.45 19.56 8.09
C ASN A 8 11.06 18.08 7.93
N ILE A 9 11.62 17.16 8.72
CA ILE A 9 11.24 15.73 8.70
C ILE A 9 9.77 15.58 9.09
N GLU A 10 9.35 16.26 10.15
CA GLU A 10 7.96 16.28 10.62
C GLU A 10 7.00 16.72 9.50
N PHE A 11 7.32 17.84 8.85
CA PHE A 11 6.55 18.33 7.71
C PHE A 11 6.42 17.29 6.57
N LEU A 12 7.50 16.56 6.27
CA LEU A 12 7.48 15.55 5.21
C LEU A 12 6.58 14.36 5.59
N PHE A 13 6.57 13.95 6.87
CA PHE A 13 5.64 12.93 7.35
C PHE A 13 4.18 13.39 7.33
N ASP A 14 3.89 14.60 7.82
CA ASP A 14 2.54 15.18 7.76
C ASP A 14 2.03 15.26 6.31
N ARG A 15 2.92 15.63 5.38
CA ARG A 15 2.60 15.64 3.95
C ARG A 15 2.29 14.24 3.42
N PHE A 16 3.04 13.22 3.79
CA PHE A 16 2.76 11.83 3.39
C PHE A 16 1.42 11.36 3.97
N GLU A 17 1.14 11.67 5.23
CA GLU A 17 -0.11 11.33 5.92
C GLU A 17 -1.36 11.98 5.30
N SER A 18 -1.19 13.09 4.61
CA SER A 18 -2.26 13.75 3.84
C SER A 18 -2.54 13.13 2.46
N GLN A 19 -1.71 12.19 1.99
CA GLN A 19 -1.74 11.63 0.64
C GLN A 19 -2.00 10.12 0.66
N ASP A 20 -2.12 9.50 -0.52
CA ASP A 20 -2.22 8.03 -0.62
C ASP A 20 -0.85 7.35 -0.58
N ILE A 21 -0.88 6.02 -0.45
CA ILE A 21 0.32 5.21 -0.33
C ILE A 21 1.32 5.39 -1.50
N CYS A 22 0.87 5.86 -2.66
CA CYS A 22 1.76 6.06 -3.81
C CYS A 22 2.75 7.22 -3.56
N ALA A 23 2.42 8.15 -2.67
CA ALA A 23 3.28 9.27 -2.27
C ALA A 23 4.53 8.82 -1.48
N ILE A 24 4.66 7.54 -1.10
CA ILE A 24 5.84 7.01 -0.41
C ILE A 24 7.14 7.23 -1.20
N VAL A 25 7.06 7.22 -2.54
CA VAL A 25 8.21 7.49 -3.41
C VAL A 25 8.60 8.97 -3.35
N GLU A 26 7.62 9.87 -3.26
CA GLU A 26 7.87 11.31 -3.06
C GLU A 26 8.56 11.54 -1.71
N LEU A 27 8.07 10.91 -0.64
CA LEU A 27 8.64 10.99 0.70
C LEU A 27 10.09 10.51 0.74
N ASP A 28 10.38 9.32 0.20
CA ASP A 28 11.72 8.74 0.14
C ASP A 28 12.72 9.71 -0.52
N LYS A 29 12.32 10.27 -1.67
CA LYS A 29 13.16 11.15 -2.45
C LYS A 29 13.33 12.54 -1.81
N LEU A 30 12.33 13.07 -1.12
CA LEU A 30 12.47 14.31 -0.34
C LEU A 30 13.38 14.12 0.88
N LEU A 31 13.28 12.98 1.57
CA LEU A 31 14.18 12.65 2.67
C LEU A 31 15.63 12.47 2.19
N GLU A 32 15.85 11.90 1.00
CA GLU A 32 17.17 11.79 0.38
C GLU A 32 17.78 13.17 0.07
N ILE A 33 16.98 14.10 -0.46
CA ILE A 33 17.40 15.50 -0.67
C ILE A 33 17.76 16.16 0.67
N LEU A 34 16.93 15.98 1.69
CA LEU A 34 17.17 16.56 3.02
C LEU A 34 18.43 15.97 3.67
N GLN A 35 18.67 14.67 3.51
CA GLN A 35 19.88 14.00 3.98
C GLN A 35 21.12 14.59 3.29
N HIS A 36 21.08 14.80 1.97
CA HIS A 36 22.20 15.45 1.28
C HIS A 36 22.44 16.87 1.78
N ALA A 37 21.39 17.65 1.99
CA ALA A 37 21.52 18.99 2.58
C ALA A 37 22.16 18.94 3.98
N HIS A 38 21.79 17.96 4.80
CA HIS A 38 22.43 17.69 6.10
C HIS A 38 23.91 17.34 5.95
N GLU A 39 24.28 16.46 5.02
CA GLU A 39 25.65 16.05 4.76
C GLU A 39 26.54 17.21 4.32
N TYR A 40 26.02 18.12 3.49
CA TYR A 40 26.74 19.33 3.09
C TYR A 40 26.95 20.29 4.27
N LEU A 41 25.90 20.54 5.07
CA LEU A 41 26.00 21.45 6.22
C LEU A 41 26.84 20.89 7.36
N SER A 42 26.89 19.57 7.53
CA SER A 42 27.68 18.90 8.58
C SER A 42 29.20 19.03 8.36
N LYS A 43 29.65 19.50 7.18
CA LYS A 43 31.06 19.80 6.93
C LYS A 43 31.55 21.02 7.72
N ASP A 44 30.65 21.99 7.91
CA ASP A 44 30.98 23.28 8.53
C ASP A 44 30.28 23.47 9.89
N LEU A 45 29.23 22.69 10.18
CA LEU A 45 28.43 22.77 11.40
C LEU A 45 28.46 21.45 12.17
N ILE A 46 28.48 21.54 13.50
CA ILE A 46 28.30 20.37 14.37
C ILE A 46 26.79 20.09 14.46
N LEU A 47 26.34 19.03 13.79
CA LEU A 47 24.95 18.59 13.75
C LEU A 47 24.81 17.19 14.34
N ASP A 48 23.61 16.88 14.85
CA ASP A 48 23.28 15.50 15.20
C ASP A 48 23.30 14.64 13.93
N SER A 49 23.54 13.33 14.06
CA SER A 49 23.43 12.41 12.92
C SER A 49 22.01 12.46 12.33
N PHE A 50 21.90 12.56 11.00
CA PHE A 50 20.62 12.54 10.30
C PHE A 50 19.80 11.29 10.65
N ASN A 51 20.45 10.12 10.72
CA ASN A 51 19.78 8.88 11.08
C ASN A 51 19.22 8.90 12.52
N MET A 52 19.91 9.56 13.46
CA MET A 52 19.38 9.71 14.82
C MET A 52 18.14 10.62 14.81
N MET A 53 18.18 11.74 14.10
CA MET A 53 17.03 12.64 13.96
C MET A 53 15.84 11.95 13.26
N LEU A 54 16.09 11.16 12.21
CA LEU A 54 15.04 10.43 11.51
C LEU A 54 14.40 9.35 12.39
N ASN A 55 15.20 8.56 13.11
CA ASN A 55 14.67 7.53 14.03
C ASN A 55 13.88 8.13 15.19
N GLU A 56 14.30 9.29 15.69
CA GLU A 56 13.54 10.07 16.67
C GLU A 56 12.15 10.42 16.13
N MET A 57 12.08 10.97 14.91
CA MET A 57 10.83 11.42 14.30
C MET A 57 9.93 10.30 13.78
N GLN A 58 10.51 9.13 13.49
CA GLN A 58 9.74 7.91 13.23
C GLN A 58 9.18 7.25 14.50
N GLU A 59 9.46 7.81 15.69
CA GLU A 59 9.16 7.21 17.00
C GLU A 59 9.85 5.84 17.21
N ASN A 60 10.94 5.60 16.48
CA ASN A 60 11.69 4.35 16.44
C ASN A 60 12.79 4.25 17.52
N VAL A 61 12.67 5.03 18.59
CA VAL A 61 13.67 5.09 19.67
C VAL A 61 13.41 4.05 20.76
N SER A 62 12.15 3.68 20.98
CA SER A 62 11.76 2.72 22.01
C SER A 62 12.25 1.31 21.68
N LEU A 63 13.02 0.69 22.57
CA LEU A 63 13.50 -0.69 22.43
C LEU A 63 12.39 -1.74 22.37
N VAL A 64 11.17 -1.36 22.75
CA VAL A 64 10.02 -2.28 22.86
C VAL A 64 9.03 -2.09 21.70
N SER A 65 9.12 -0.98 20.96
CA SER A 65 8.27 -0.71 19.81
C SER A 65 8.98 -1.05 18.51
N TYR A 66 8.31 -1.86 17.69
CA TYR A 66 8.74 -2.19 16.33
C TYR A 66 7.85 -1.50 15.28
N SER A 67 6.74 -0.89 15.69
CA SER A 67 5.84 -0.12 14.83
C SER A 67 6.26 1.35 14.83
N SER A 68 6.94 1.79 13.77
CA SER A 68 7.21 3.20 13.57
C SER A 68 5.93 3.96 13.19
N ARG A 69 5.94 5.29 13.35
CA ARG A 69 4.89 6.19 12.83
C ARG A 69 4.62 5.89 11.36
N LEU A 70 5.69 5.79 10.56
CA LEU A 70 5.59 5.50 9.13
C LEU A 70 5.01 4.11 8.83
N ALA A 71 5.42 3.07 9.56
CA ALA A 71 4.88 1.72 9.38
C ALA A 71 3.38 1.67 9.68
N SER A 72 2.97 2.30 10.77
CA SER A 72 1.56 2.41 11.17
C SER A 72 0.73 3.18 10.13
N GLN A 73 1.29 4.25 9.56
CA GLN A 73 0.63 5.01 8.50
C GLN A 73 0.51 4.19 7.21
N ILE A 74 1.57 3.51 6.78
CA ILE A 74 1.53 2.61 5.61
C ILE A 74 0.46 1.54 5.81
N TRP A 75 0.37 0.94 7.00
CA TRP A 75 -0.63 -0.06 7.31
C TRP A 75 -2.06 0.50 7.29
N THR A 76 -2.25 1.73 7.76
CA THR A 76 -3.52 2.45 7.73
C THR A 76 -3.97 2.71 6.29
N GLU A 77 -3.08 3.24 5.44
CA GLU A 77 -3.38 3.47 4.01
C GLU A 77 -3.60 2.15 3.25
N MET A 78 -2.87 1.08 3.61
CA MET A 78 -3.07 -0.26 3.05
C MET A 78 -4.51 -0.73 3.28
N GLN A 79 -5.01 -0.68 4.51
CA GLN A 79 -6.34 -1.17 4.86
C GLN A 79 -7.48 -0.28 4.35
N ASN A 80 -7.33 1.04 4.51
CA ASN A 80 -8.44 1.97 4.30
C ASN A 80 -8.61 2.38 2.83
N ASP A 81 -7.53 2.34 2.05
CA ASP A 81 -7.56 2.81 0.66
C ASP A 81 -6.99 1.80 -0.34
N PHE A 82 -5.75 1.33 -0.15
CA PHE A 82 -5.09 0.50 -1.15
C PHE A 82 -5.82 -0.82 -1.41
N LEU A 83 -6.00 -1.64 -0.37
CA LEU A 83 -6.63 -2.94 -0.47
C LEU A 83 -8.07 -2.89 -0.99
N PRO A 84 -8.96 -1.97 -0.57
CA PRO A 84 -10.30 -1.90 -1.14
C PRO A 84 -10.33 -1.30 -2.56
N ASN A 85 -9.48 -0.32 -2.88
CA ASN A 85 -9.68 0.52 -4.08
C ASN A 85 -8.72 0.22 -5.24
N PHE A 86 -7.60 -0.48 -5.02
CA PHE A 86 -6.63 -0.77 -6.08
C PHE A 86 -6.86 -2.16 -6.69
N ILE A 87 -6.57 -2.28 -7.99
CA ILE A 87 -6.67 -3.53 -8.76
C ILE A 87 -5.32 -3.81 -9.41
N LEU A 88 -4.89 -5.06 -9.34
CA LEU A 88 -3.69 -5.51 -10.02
C LEU A 88 -3.91 -5.61 -11.54
N CYS A 89 -3.05 -4.94 -12.31
CA CYS A 89 -2.88 -5.20 -13.73
C CYS A 89 -1.72 -6.17 -13.93
N ASN A 90 -2.04 -7.43 -14.26
CA ASN A 90 -1.03 -8.47 -14.45
C ASN A 90 -0.09 -8.17 -15.63
N THR A 91 -0.55 -7.48 -16.67
CA THR A 91 0.32 -7.16 -17.83
C THR A 91 1.43 -6.19 -17.46
N THR A 92 1.13 -5.18 -16.63
CA THR A 92 2.11 -4.16 -16.21
C THR A 92 2.76 -4.48 -14.87
N GLN A 93 2.30 -5.53 -14.18
CA GLN A 93 2.72 -5.92 -12.83
C GLN A 93 2.55 -4.76 -11.82
N ARG A 94 1.51 -3.92 -12.01
CA ARG A 94 1.24 -2.72 -11.20
C ARG A 94 -0.19 -2.72 -10.70
N PHE A 95 -0.39 -2.17 -9.52
CA PHE A 95 -1.71 -1.84 -9.00
C PHE A 95 -2.14 -0.46 -9.48
N VAL A 96 -3.38 -0.35 -9.93
CA VAL A 96 -3.99 0.92 -10.36
C VAL A 96 -5.32 1.11 -9.64
N ARG A 97 -5.68 2.36 -9.34
CA ARG A 97 -6.96 2.65 -8.70
C ARG A 97 -8.12 2.25 -9.61
N SER A 98 -9.10 1.53 -9.04
CA SER A 98 -10.32 1.15 -9.74
C SER A 98 -11.20 2.37 -9.99
N SER A 99 -11.66 2.55 -11.23
CA SER A 99 -12.71 3.52 -11.56
C SER A 99 -14.13 3.04 -11.25
N ARG A 100 -14.29 1.76 -10.90
CA ARG A 100 -15.59 1.09 -10.73
C ARG A 100 -16.05 0.96 -9.29
N VAL A 101 -15.17 1.20 -8.32
CA VAL A 101 -15.51 1.20 -6.90
C VAL A 101 -15.68 2.65 -6.48
N PRO A 102 -16.85 3.07 -5.96
CA PRO A 102 -16.99 4.39 -5.36
C PRO A 102 -15.91 4.54 -4.30
N SER A 103 -15.08 5.57 -4.39
CA SER A 103 -14.07 5.82 -3.37
C SER A 103 -14.78 5.94 -2.02
N VAL A 104 -14.52 5.01 -1.11
CA VAL A 104 -14.85 5.26 0.30
C VAL A 104 -14.03 6.50 0.65
N SER A 105 -14.72 7.63 0.87
CA SER A 105 -14.04 8.89 1.13
C SER A 105 -13.37 8.81 2.49
N VAL A 106 -12.10 8.40 2.51
CA VAL A 106 -11.26 8.58 3.68
C VAL A 106 -11.03 10.08 3.81
N GLN A 107 -11.53 10.69 4.89
CA GLN A 107 -11.22 12.09 5.18
C GLN A 107 -9.71 12.19 5.41
N LYS A 108 -8.99 12.76 4.45
CA LYS A 108 -7.57 13.02 4.57
C LYS A 108 -7.35 14.40 5.20
N PRO A 109 -6.32 14.55 6.05
CA PRO A 109 -5.93 15.87 6.53
C PRO A 109 -5.52 16.76 5.35
N SER A 110 -5.65 18.07 5.53
CA SER A 110 -5.19 19.02 4.52
C SER A 110 -3.67 18.95 4.38
N ILE A 111 -3.18 19.05 3.15
CA ILE A 111 -1.74 19.12 2.87
C ILE A 111 -1.14 20.32 3.64
N PRO A 112 -0.11 20.12 4.48
CA PRO A 112 0.51 21.20 5.23
C PRO A 112 1.16 22.21 4.28
N TYR A 113 1.05 23.50 4.61
CA TYR A 113 1.77 24.56 3.91
C TYR A 113 3.19 24.68 4.46
N ALA A 114 4.19 24.64 3.58
CA ALA A 114 5.55 24.96 3.95
C ALA A 114 6.24 25.87 2.93
N LYS A 115 7.28 26.55 3.40
CA LYS A 115 8.15 27.38 2.58
C LYS A 115 8.90 26.50 1.57
N PRO A 116 9.31 27.04 0.40
CA PRO A 116 9.98 26.25 -0.63
C PRO A 116 11.23 25.50 -0.16
N ASN A 117 11.92 26.01 0.86
CA ASN A 117 13.11 25.41 1.45
C ASN A 117 12.85 24.12 2.26
N PHE A 118 11.60 23.81 2.59
CA PHE A 118 11.23 22.53 3.23
C PHE A 118 11.04 21.40 2.20
N TYR A 119 11.13 21.73 0.91
CA TYR A 119 11.04 20.79 -0.22
C TYR A 119 12.41 20.69 -0.92
N CYS A 120 12.52 21.21 -2.14
CA CYS A 120 13.71 21.16 -2.98
C CYS A 120 14.48 22.50 -3.00
N GLY A 121 14.13 23.46 -2.13
CA GLY A 121 14.87 24.71 -1.96
C GLY A 121 14.15 25.94 -2.50
N ASN A 122 13.71 25.92 -3.76
CA ASN A 122 13.08 27.05 -4.43
C ASN A 122 11.84 26.62 -5.27
N PRO A 123 10.97 27.58 -5.68
CA PRO A 123 9.74 27.26 -6.40
C PRO A 123 9.94 26.50 -7.73
N ASP A 124 10.99 26.82 -8.48
CA ASP A 124 11.26 26.20 -9.79
C ASP A 124 11.66 24.72 -9.61
N LEU A 125 12.54 24.44 -8.65
CA LEU A 125 12.93 23.08 -8.30
C LEU A 125 11.75 22.29 -7.73
N ASN A 126 10.91 22.91 -6.91
CA ASN A 126 9.71 22.28 -6.40
C ASN A 126 8.77 21.90 -7.55
N SER A 127 8.57 22.78 -8.51
CA SER A 127 7.73 22.52 -9.69
C SER A 127 8.28 21.37 -10.54
N ALA A 128 9.59 21.37 -10.80
CA ALA A 128 10.25 20.27 -11.51
C ALA A 128 10.10 18.93 -10.76
N TYR A 129 10.28 18.95 -9.45
CA TYR A 129 10.13 17.77 -8.61
C TYR A 129 8.69 17.25 -8.54
N GLN A 130 7.69 18.13 -8.53
CA GLN A 130 6.29 17.72 -8.60
C GLN A 130 5.98 16.98 -9.91
N ASN A 131 6.60 17.35 -11.04
CA ASN A 131 6.46 16.60 -12.29
C ASN A 131 7.08 15.20 -12.21
N PHE A 132 8.20 15.06 -11.49
CA PHE A 132 8.78 13.75 -11.19
C PHE A 132 7.86 12.90 -10.29
N ALA A 133 7.35 13.47 -9.19
CA ALA A 133 6.46 12.77 -8.26
C ALA A 133 5.18 12.26 -8.94
N ARG A 134 4.64 13.01 -9.91
CA ARG A 134 3.47 12.62 -10.72
C ARG A 134 3.67 11.32 -11.51
N LEU A 135 4.90 10.94 -11.84
CA LEU A 135 5.19 9.68 -12.53
C LEU A 135 4.85 8.46 -11.67
N TYR A 136 4.83 8.63 -10.34
CA TYR A 136 4.64 7.56 -9.36
C TYR A 136 3.29 7.62 -8.64
N CYS A 137 2.46 8.65 -8.84
CA CYS A 137 1.18 8.79 -8.14
C CYS A 137 0.02 7.98 -8.76
N GLY A 138 0.15 7.55 -10.02
CA GLY A 138 -0.93 6.88 -10.76
C GLY A 138 -1.00 5.36 -10.57
N PHE A 139 -0.05 4.76 -9.86
CA PHE A 139 0.03 3.32 -9.66
C PHE A 139 0.84 2.99 -8.41
N PHE A 140 0.78 1.74 -7.96
CA PHE A 140 1.67 1.16 -6.96
C PHE A 140 2.38 -0.08 -7.52
N GLY A 141 3.69 -0.21 -7.29
CA GLY A 141 4.49 -1.33 -7.78
C GLY A 141 5.89 -1.39 -7.16
N ILE A 142 6.86 -1.95 -7.88
CA ILE A 142 8.25 -2.14 -7.40
C ILE A 142 8.88 -0.86 -6.85
N PRO A 143 8.80 0.33 -7.51
CA PRO A 143 9.41 1.55 -6.97
C PRO A 143 8.88 1.94 -5.59
N HIS A 144 7.56 1.77 -5.38
CA HIS A 144 6.90 2.04 -4.10
C HIS A 144 7.34 1.05 -3.04
N MET A 145 7.39 -0.24 -3.38
CA MET A 145 7.84 -1.28 -2.47
C MET A 145 9.30 -1.07 -2.07
N TYR A 146 10.16 -0.64 -3.01
CA TYR A 146 11.53 -0.26 -2.72
C TYR A 146 11.61 0.88 -1.68
N SER A 147 10.86 1.95 -1.89
CA SER A 147 10.80 3.06 -0.92
C SER A 147 10.27 2.63 0.45
N ILE A 148 9.27 1.74 0.50
CA ILE A 148 8.78 1.14 1.76
C ILE A 148 9.91 0.39 2.49
N VAL A 149 10.59 -0.52 1.80
CA VAL A 149 11.68 -1.33 2.40
C VAL A 149 12.81 -0.44 2.90
N LYS A 150 13.24 0.53 2.07
CA LYS A 150 14.31 1.47 2.41
C LYS A 150 13.96 2.32 3.64
N LEU A 151 12.73 2.87 3.70
CA LEU A 151 12.33 3.78 4.76
C LEU A 151 11.98 3.09 6.08
N LEU A 152 11.44 1.87 6.03
CA LEU A 152 11.12 1.10 7.23
C LEU A 152 12.32 0.35 7.82
N GLY A 153 13.25 -0.07 6.96
CA GLY A 153 14.43 -0.83 7.35
C GLY A 153 14.11 -2.17 8.05
N SER A 154 15.15 -2.80 8.60
CA SER A 154 15.06 -4.10 9.26
C SER A 154 14.23 -4.09 10.55
N ARG A 155 14.06 -2.92 11.18
CA ARG A 155 13.35 -2.78 12.46
C ARG A 155 11.84 -2.84 12.31
N SER A 156 11.27 -2.05 11.39
CA SER A 156 9.81 -1.88 11.30
C SER A 156 9.16 -2.71 10.20
N LEU A 157 9.94 -3.17 9.22
CA LEU A 157 9.43 -4.01 8.13
C LEU A 157 8.83 -5.34 8.63
N PRO A 158 9.43 -6.08 9.59
CA PRO A 158 8.83 -7.32 10.09
C PRO A 158 7.45 -7.13 10.72
N TRP A 159 7.25 -5.98 11.41
CA TRP A 159 5.96 -5.64 11.98
C TRP A 159 4.90 -5.43 10.88
N LEU A 160 5.24 -4.71 9.80
CA LEU A 160 4.33 -4.51 8.67
C LEU A 160 3.97 -5.85 7.99
N ILE A 161 4.97 -6.73 7.79
CA ILE A 161 4.74 -8.08 7.25
C ILE A 161 3.75 -8.84 8.13
N ARG A 162 3.94 -8.80 9.45
CA ARG A 162 3.04 -9.47 10.40
C ARG A 162 1.61 -8.93 10.30
N ALA A 163 1.44 -7.61 10.26
CA ALA A 163 0.13 -6.97 10.12
C ALA A 163 -0.59 -7.40 8.83
N LEU A 164 0.13 -7.47 7.70
CA LEU A 164 -0.39 -7.95 6.42
C LEU A 164 -0.85 -9.42 6.50
N LEU A 165 -0.06 -10.28 7.13
CA LEU A 165 -0.40 -11.70 7.31
C LEU A 165 -1.61 -11.90 8.24
N ASP A 166 -1.67 -11.13 9.33
CA ASP A 166 -2.81 -11.15 10.25
C ASP A 166 -4.10 -10.70 9.53
N HIS A 167 -4.02 -9.69 8.65
CA HIS A 167 -5.16 -9.28 7.81
C HIS A 167 -5.64 -10.37 6.87
N VAL A 168 -4.71 -11.09 6.21
CA VAL A 168 -5.07 -12.24 5.37
C VAL A 168 -5.79 -13.31 6.19
N SER A 169 -5.26 -13.66 7.36
CA SER A 169 -5.87 -14.64 8.26
C SER A 169 -7.28 -14.22 8.70
N ASN A 170 -7.45 -12.96 9.09
CA ASN A 170 -8.75 -12.40 9.49
C ASN A 170 -9.75 -12.39 8.33
N LYS A 171 -9.33 -12.01 7.12
CA LYS A 171 -10.19 -12.02 5.93
C LYS A 171 -10.61 -13.44 5.54
N ILE A 172 -9.71 -14.43 5.60
CA ILE A 172 -10.03 -15.84 5.35
C ILE A 172 -11.11 -16.31 6.33
N THR A 173 -10.88 -16.10 7.63
CA THR A 173 -11.83 -16.47 8.70
C THR A 173 -13.19 -15.80 8.50
N THR A 174 -13.19 -14.56 8.00
CA THR A 174 -14.42 -13.81 7.73
C THR A 174 -15.21 -14.35 6.54
N ILE A 175 -14.53 -14.70 5.43
CA ILE A 175 -15.20 -15.14 4.20
C ILE A 175 -15.54 -16.63 4.18
N GLU A 176 -14.85 -17.46 4.95
CA GLU A 176 -15.09 -18.91 5.03
C GLU A 176 -16.56 -19.29 5.27
N PRO A 177 -17.25 -18.80 6.33
CA PRO A 177 -18.65 -19.13 6.56
C PRO A 177 -19.56 -18.61 5.44
N MET A 178 -19.20 -17.49 4.79
CA MET A 178 -19.96 -16.96 3.65
C MET A 178 -19.85 -17.87 2.42
N ILE A 179 -18.65 -18.44 2.19
CA ILE A 179 -18.41 -19.41 1.12
C ILE A 179 -19.17 -20.71 1.40
N ILE A 180 -19.13 -21.22 2.64
CA ILE A 180 -19.90 -22.40 3.05
C ILE A 180 -21.39 -22.18 2.79
N GLY A 181 -21.96 -21.04 3.21
CA GLY A 181 -23.37 -20.71 2.96
C GLY A 181 -23.73 -20.50 1.48
N LEU A 182 -22.75 -20.16 0.61
CA LEU A 182 -22.95 -20.18 -0.84
C LEU A 182 -22.93 -21.61 -1.40
N GLN A 183 -22.01 -22.45 -0.89
CA GLN A 183 -21.87 -23.84 -1.30
C GLN A 183 -23.11 -24.66 -0.94
N GLU A 184 -23.68 -24.46 0.25
CA GLU A 184 -24.92 -25.12 0.68
C GLU A 184 -26.13 -24.77 -0.20
N ALA A 185 -26.10 -23.63 -0.89
CA ALA A 185 -27.14 -23.24 -1.83
C ALA A 185 -26.98 -23.86 -3.22
N LEU A 186 -25.81 -24.43 -3.54
CA LEU A 186 -25.64 -25.19 -4.78
C LEU A 186 -26.31 -26.55 -4.70
N PRO A 187 -26.76 -27.12 -5.83
CA PRO A 187 -27.17 -28.51 -5.87
C PRO A 187 -26.00 -29.44 -5.50
N LYS A 188 -26.32 -30.56 -4.86
CA LYS A 188 -25.32 -31.56 -4.39
C LYS A 188 -24.47 -32.14 -5.52
N SER A 189 -24.97 -32.13 -6.75
CA SER A 189 -24.24 -32.50 -7.95
C SER A 189 -24.65 -31.63 -9.13
N ILE A 190 -23.67 -31.26 -9.96
CA ILE A 190 -23.86 -30.62 -11.25
C ILE A 190 -23.34 -31.61 -12.29
N GLY A 191 -24.25 -32.17 -13.09
CA GLY A 191 -23.90 -33.09 -14.17
C GLY A 191 -23.25 -32.39 -15.36
N LEU A 192 -22.79 -33.16 -16.34
CA LEU A 192 -22.32 -32.62 -17.61
C LEU A 192 -23.46 -31.90 -18.34
N LEU A 193 -23.13 -30.81 -19.03
CA LEU A 193 -24.09 -30.04 -19.80
C LEU A 193 -24.59 -30.88 -21.00
N PRO A 194 -25.91 -31.03 -21.20
CA PRO A 194 -26.44 -31.81 -22.32
C PRO A 194 -26.14 -31.11 -23.65
N PHE A 195 -25.58 -31.86 -24.61
CA PHE A 195 -25.17 -31.32 -25.91
C PHE A 195 -26.35 -31.02 -26.85
N ASP A 196 -27.50 -31.65 -26.61
CA ASP A 196 -28.68 -31.64 -27.51
C ASP A 196 -29.25 -30.24 -27.76
N GLY A 197 -29.03 -29.30 -26.83
CA GLY A 197 -29.52 -27.92 -26.92
C GLY A 197 -28.54 -26.92 -27.53
N GLY A 198 -27.36 -27.36 -27.97
CA GLY A 198 -26.27 -26.48 -28.40
C GLY A 198 -25.86 -25.47 -27.31
N VAL A 199 -25.08 -24.44 -27.68
CA VAL A 199 -24.58 -23.43 -26.73
C VAL A 199 -25.71 -22.72 -25.98
N ALA A 200 -26.82 -22.42 -26.67
CA ALA A 200 -27.96 -21.73 -26.07
C ALA A 200 -28.66 -22.57 -25.00
N GLY A 201 -28.88 -23.87 -25.25
CA GLY A 201 -29.45 -24.80 -24.28
C GLY A 201 -28.55 -24.99 -23.06
N CYS A 202 -27.25 -25.16 -23.27
CA CYS A 202 -26.25 -25.25 -22.20
C CYS A 202 -26.24 -24.00 -21.31
N MET A 203 -26.28 -22.80 -21.91
CA MET A 203 -26.32 -21.54 -21.17
C MET A 203 -27.59 -21.38 -20.34
N ARG A 204 -28.74 -21.79 -20.86
CA ARG A 204 -30.01 -21.77 -20.12
C ARG A 204 -29.95 -22.73 -18.93
N TYR A 205 -29.50 -23.96 -19.15
CA TYR A 205 -29.37 -24.95 -18.09
C TYR A 205 -28.41 -24.49 -16.98
N ALA A 206 -27.26 -23.92 -17.33
CA ALA A 206 -26.31 -23.37 -16.37
C ALA A 206 -26.91 -22.20 -15.56
N LYS A 207 -27.68 -21.32 -16.20
CA LYS A 207 -28.39 -20.23 -15.52
C LYS A 207 -29.44 -20.75 -14.54
N ASP A 208 -30.18 -21.79 -14.92
CA ASP A 208 -31.21 -22.40 -14.08
C ASP A 208 -30.60 -23.06 -12.83
N ILE A 209 -29.48 -23.80 -12.99
CA ILE A 209 -28.72 -24.37 -11.86
C ILE A 209 -28.20 -23.29 -10.92
N LEU A 210 -27.63 -22.22 -11.47
CA LEU A 210 -27.02 -21.13 -10.70
C LEU A 210 -28.05 -20.06 -10.27
N ASN A 211 -29.34 -20.30 -10.47
CA ASN A 211 -30.38 -19.33 -10.15
C ASN A 211 -30.43 -19.04 -8.64
N CYS A 212 -30.15 -20.05 -7.80
CA CYS A 212 -30.06 -19.92 -6.33
C CYS A 212 -29.02 -18.89 -5.87
N TRP A 213 -28.05 -18.57 -6.72
CA TRP A 213 -27.00 -17.61 -6.48
C TRP A 213 -27.37 -16.20 -6.96
N GLN A 214 -28.35 -16.03 -7.86
CA GLN A 214 -28.73 -14.71 -8.37
C GLN A 214 -29.27 -13.77 -7.28
N SER A 215 -30.07 -14.31 -6.35
CA SER A 215 -30.60 -13.57 -5.21
C SER A 215 -29.56 -13.20 -4.14
N LYS A 216 -28.34 -13.76 -4.22
CA LYS A 216 -27.25 -13.56 -3.24
C LYS A 216 -26.16 -12.58 -3.73
N SER A 217 -26.54 -11.57 -4.51
CA SER A 217 -25.59 -10.64 -5.16
C SER A 217 -24.65 -9.92 -4.18
N GLU A 218 -25.17 -9.45 -3.04
CA GLU A 218 -24.36 -8.78 -2.01
C GLU A 218 -23.34 -9.72 -1.35
N LEU A 219 -23.75 -10.96 -1.04
CA LEU A 219 -22.88 -11.97 -0.45
C LEU A 219 -21.72 -12.31 -1.39
N LYS A 220 -22.01 -12.49 -2.69
CA LYS A 220 -20.97 -12.69 -3.72
C LYS A 220 -20.01 -11.52 -3.78
N ALA A 221 -20.52 -10.29 -3.78
CA ALA A 221 -19.68 -9.10 -3.83
C ALA A 221 -18.72 -9.05 -2.62
N LYS A 222 -19.22 -9.32 -1.40
CA LYS A 222 -18.39 -9.37 -0.19
C LYS A 222 -17.29 -10.44 -0.28
N ILE A 223 -17.62 -11.64 -0.75
CA ILE A 223 -16.65 -12.72 -0.94
C ILE A 223 -15.60 -12.35 -1.99
N LEU A 224 -16.02 -11.83 -3.15
CA LEU A 224 -15.11 -11.43 -4.22
C LEU A 224 -14.18 -10.29 -3.78
N CYS A 225 -14.68 -9.30 -3.05
CA CYS A 225 -13.86 -8.25 -2.45
C CYS A 225 -12.85 -8.83 -1.46
N GLY A 226 -13.28 -9.74 -0.57
CA GLY A 226 -12.38 -10.41 0.38
C GLY A 226 -11.28 -11.21 -0.30
N ILE A 227 -11.61 -12.01 -1.32
CA ILE A 227 -10.63 -12.75 -2.14
C ILE A 227 -9.67 -11.79 -2.85
N LYS A 228 -10.18 -10.69 -3.42
CA LYS A 228 -9.35 -9.67 -4.08
C LYS A 228 -8.36 -9.03 -3.11
N GLU A 229 -8.80 -8.66 -1.91
CA GLU A 229 -7.91 -8.11 -0.88
C GLU A 229 -6.82 -9.10 -0.48
N ILE A 230 -7.18 -10.37 -0.22
CA ILE A 230 -6.21 -11.43 0.09
C ILE A 230 -5.17 -11.56 -1.04
N GLY A 231 -5.62 -11.66 -2.29
CA GLY A 231 -4.74 -11.75 -3.45
C GLY A 231 -3.85 -10.51 -3.62
N SER A 232 -4.36 -9.33 -3.29
CA SER A 232 -3.59 -8.07 -3.34
C SER A 232 -2.47 -8.07 -2.30
N VAL A 233 -2.73 -8.52 -1.07
CA VAL A 233 -1.70 -8.67 -0.03
C VAL A 233 -0.65 -9.68 -0.45
N LEU A 234 -1.05 -10.87 -0.93
CA LEU A 234 -0.11 -11.91 -1.35
C LEU A 234 0.78 -11.43 -2.50
N TYR A 235 0.23 -10.71 -3.47
CA TYR A 235 1.02 -10.15 -4.55
C TYR A 235 1.95 -9.03 -4.05
N CYS A 236 1.52 -8.17 -3.12
CA CYS A 236 2.40 -7.21 -2.46
C CYS A 236 3.55 -7.89 -1.71
N MET A 237 3.31 -9.02 -1.04
CA MET A 237 4.36 -9.83 -0.43
C MET A 237 5.34 -10.38 -1.47
N GLY A 238 4.87 -10.75 -2.66
CA GLY A 238 5.73 -11.12 -3.79
C GLY A 238 6.60 -9.96 -4.29
N LEU A 239 6.04 -8.74 -4.38
CA LEU A 239 6.82 -7.54 -4.70
C LEU A 239 7.89 -7.26 -3.64
N LEU A 240 7.52 -7.46 -2.36
CA LEU A 240 8.43 -7.29 -1.23
C LEU A 240 9.61 -8.26 -1.32
N ASP A 241 9.35 -9.54 -1.59
CA ASP A 241 10.38 -10.56 -1.78
C ASP A 241 11.35 -10.20 -2.91
N ILE A 242 10.82 -9.81 -4.08
CA ILE A 242 11.63 -9.35 -5.22
C ILE A 242 12.55 -8.19 -4.81
N VAL A 243 12.01 -7.20 -4.10
CA VAL A 243 12.79 -6.05 -3.64
C VAL A 243 13.87 -6.48 -2.64
N LEU A 244 13.54 -7.30 -1.65
CA LEU A 244 14.49 -7.76 -0.63
C LEU A 244 15.64 -8.57 -1.24
N VAL A 245 15.36 -9.42 -2.22
CA VAL A 245 16.39 -10.19 -2.95
C VAL A 245 17.27 -9.29 -3.81
N SER A 246 16.70 -8.22 -4.38
CA SER A 246 17.44 -7.28 -5.23
C SER A 246 18.35 -6.31 -4.45
N LEU A 247 18.13 -6.16 -3.14
CA LEU A 247 18.89 -5.24 -2.30
C LEU A 247 20.23 -5.85 -1.89
N PRO A 248 21.36 -5.11 -2.01
CA PRO A 248 22.63 -5.56 -1.46
C PRO A 248 22.50 -5.74 0.06
N SER A 249 23.12 -6.78 0.60
CA SER A 249 22.94 -7.25 2.00
C SER A 249 23.14 -6.20 3.11
N ARG A 250 23.71 -5.03 2.79
CA ARG A 250 23.90 -3.89 3.69
C ARG A 250 22.64 -3.05 3.96
N LEU A 251 21.55 -3.25 3.20
CA LEU A 251 20.25 -2.57 3.42
C LEU A 251 19.24 -3.44 4.16
N VAL A 252 19.54 -4.73 4.37
CA VAL A 252 18.64 -5.73 4.96
C VAL A 252 18.95 -5.99 6.45
N PHE A 253 20.13 -5.57 6.93
CA PHE A 253 20.59 -5.75 8.32
C PHE A 253 21.01 -4.41 8.93
#